data_AF-A0AAN7YS12-F1
#
_entry.id   AF-A0AAN7YS12-F1
#
_cell.length_a   1.000
_cell.length_b   1.000
_cell.length_c   1.000
_cell.angle_alpha   90.00
_cell.angle_beta   90.00
_cell.angle_gamma   90.00
#
_symmetry.space_group_name_H-M   'P 1'
#
loop_
_entity.id
_entity.type
_entity.pdbx_description
1 polymer ?
#
loop_
_entity_poly.entity_id
_entity_poly.type
_entity_poly.pdbx_seq_one_letter_code
_entity_poly.pdbx_strand_id
1 'polypeptide(L)'
;MENNKGINCYDIKCILHEHKYRFICSTCNIALCDLCIASVDHRGHEINLINKESTAPVIKEFKDKNFGTLTECSNKIQESYSESDKIFNKIEEEHTRNINTITNEFKQLYTILQTIEKDTIRQLVTHFDDNKEINTNISTLSNSYLQSTYQIQNKYKDLKTIDFNIEQLNNNDTDIDNNNNNNNNYNKIKTNKNLEILKHCHQTKLFLKEITSESKVDTLMSEYKKVIIENSAKKFMDSIKDIIKINLEPEICKDPIEVMVGGNNFFIYKEGREIPYNTRSLALGPGIKNLGVGLFPNSIIHVVLLDGFSVQLTRGMLPDSVLRLYIGAIKKPLLKDSLPQYITTLFLMNDFNQEIFAMPPSITQLYVVKSPIVKFPHGNYTIYTQYPSKHSVFDKVSHWIPNIDYRVINK
;
A
#
# COMPACT_ATOMS: atom_id res chain seq x y z
N MET A 1 7.41 39.71 -14.74
CA MET A 1 7.56 41.04 -15.38
C MET A 1 6.78 42.03 -14.55
N GLU A 2 7.43 42.75 -13.65
CA GLU A 2 6.89 43.98 -13.06
C GLU A 2 8.05 44.84 -12.56
N ASN A 3 8.02 46.12 -12.95
CA ASN A 3 8.79 47.24 -12.41
C ASN A 3 10.30 47.35 -12.69
N ASN A 4 10.67 47.45 -13.96
CA ASN A 4 11.74 48.40 -14.34
C ASN A 4 11.14 49.81 -14.43
N LYS A 5 10.80 50.41 -13.28
CA LYS A 5 10.65 51.87 -13.21
C LYS A 5 12.05 52.46 -13.29
N GLY A 6 12.30 53.24 -14.34
CA GLY A 6 13.59 53.84 -14.63
C GLY A 6 14.22 54.47 -13.39
N ILE A 7 15.46 54.08 -13.13
CA ILE A 7 16.36 54.68 -12.14
C ILE A 7 16.68 56.09 -12.65
N ASN A 8 15.78 57.05 -12.39
CA ASN A 8 16.09 58.47 -12.50
C ASN A 8 15.16 59.34 -11.65
N CYS A 9 14.84 58.85 -10.46
CA CYS A 9 14.29 59.68 -9.39
C CYS A 9 15.05 59.36 -8.11
N TYR A 10 15.65 60.37 -7.47
CA TYR A 10 16.30 60.20 -6.18
C TYR A 10 15.22 59.98 -5.11
N ASP A 11 15.09 58.74 -4.64
CA ASP A 11 14.23 58.44 -3.49
C ASP A 11 14.98 58.78 -2.20
N ILE A 12 14.54 59.85 -1.55
CA ILE A 12 15.08 60.35 -0.29
C ILE A 12 14.17 60.03 0.90
N LYS A 13 13.13 59.22 0.69
CA LYS A 13 12.21 58.81 1.73
C LYS A 13 12.81 57.68 2.57
N CYS A 14 12.46 57.71 3.85
CA CYS A 14 12.79 56.67 4.80
C CYS A 14 12.09 55.38 4.44
N ILE A 15 12.83 54.27 4.45
CA ILE A 15 12.34 52.93 4.12
C ILE A 15 11.20 52.50 5.06
N LEU A 16 11.22 52.97 6.31
CA LEU A 16 10.25 52.58 7.34
C LEU A 16 9.04 53.52 7.47
N HIS A 17 9.22 54.80 7.19
CA HIS A 17 8.25 55.84 7.55
C HIS A 17 7.83 56.73 6.39
N GLU A 18 8.42 56.59 5.20
CA GLU A 18 8.20 57.48 4.04
C GLU A 18 8.52 58.98 4.24
N HIS A 19 8.99 59.38 5.44
CA HIS A 19 9.51 60.72 5.71
C HIS A 19 10.91 60.92 5.13
N LYS A 20 11.27 62.14 4.74
CA LYS A 20 12.62 62.42 4.21
C LYS A 20 13.70 62.15 5.26
N TYR A 21 14.82 61.57 4.86
CA TYR A 21 16.01 61.52 5.72
C TYR A 21 16.52 62.94 6.01
N ARG A 22 16.77 63.23 7.28
CA ARG A 22 17.24 64.57 7.74
C ARG A 22 18.47 64.49 8.64
N PHE A 23 18.69 63.33 9.26
CA PHE A 23 19.73 63.13 10.26
C PHE A 23 20.52 61.86 9.96
N ILE A 24 21.66 61.70 10.63
CA ILE A 24 22.46 60.49 10.62
C ILE A 24 22.75 60.07 12.05
N CYS A 25 22.58 58.79 12.35
CA CYS A 25 22.99 58.23 13.61
C CYS A 25 24.46 57.80 13.50
N SER A 26 25.35 58.49 14.21
CA SER A 26 26.79 58.19 14.20
C SER A 26 27.11 56.90 14.95
N THR A 27 26.26 56.47 15.89
CA THR A 27 26.40 55.19 16.58
C THR A 27 26.04 54.00 15.69
N CYS A 28 24.99 54.14 14.87
CA CYS A 28 24.49 53.06 14.00
C CYS A 28 24.99 53.12 12.56
N ASN A 29 25.63 54.23 12.15
CA ASN A 29 26.02 54.48 10.76
C ASN A 29 24.86 54.39 9.75
N ILE A 30 23.67 54.91 10.11
CA ILE A 30 22.50 54.93 9.21
C ILE A 30 21.84 56.31 9.15
N ALA A 31 21.18 56.61 8.02
CA ALA A 31 20.36 57.80 7.86
C ALA A 31 19.00 57.65 8.56
N LEU A 32 18.52 58.71 9.20
CA LEU A 32 17.28 58.76 9.97
C LEU A 32 16.34 59.86 9.47
N CYS A 33 15.04 59.58 9.49
CA CYS A 33 14.00 60.61 9.40
C CYS A 33 13.55 61.07 10.80
N ASP A 34 12.67 62.08 10.85
CA ASP A 34 12.18 62.66 12.10
C ASP A 34 11.55 61.60 13.05
N LEU A 35 10.86 60.61 12.49
CA LEU A 35 10.23 59.54 13.28
C LEU A 35 11.21 58.47 13.74
N CYS A 36 12.27 58.20 12.97
CA CYS A 36 13.30 57.23 13.38
C CYS A 36 14.04 57.67 14.64
N ILE A 37 14.19 58.97 14.88
CA ILE A 37 14.84 59.49 16.10
C ILE A 37 14.02 59.14 17.35
N ALA A 38 12.69 59.15 17.21
CA ALA A 38 11.78 58.80 18.29
C ALA A 38 11.60 57.28 18.46
N SER A 39 12.22 56.45 17.60
CA SER A 39 12.11 55.00 17.72
C SER A 39 12.95 54.47 18.89
N VAL A 40 12.55 53.31 19.40
CA VAL A 40 13.26 52.63 20.49
C VAL A 40 14.70 52.29 20.08
N ASP A 41 14.91 51.96 18.80
CA ASP A 41 16.19 51.48 18.26
C ASP A 41 17.29 52.55 18.19
N HIS A 42 16.93 53.84 18.24
CA HIS A 42 17.87 54.97 18.19
C HIS A 42 17.87 55.84 19.44
N ARG A 43 17.13 55.44 20.47
CA ARG A 43 17.01 56.22 21.70
C ARG A 43 18.35 56.26 22.43
N GLY A 44 18.88 57.47 22.60
CA GLY A 44 20.15 57.71 23.32
C GLY A 44 21.40 57.55 22.46
N HIS A 45 21.26 57.31 21.14
CA HIS A 45 22.39 57.33 20.22
C HIS A 45 22.77 58.75 19.81
N GLU A 46 24.01 58.93 19.38
CA GLU A 46 24.49 60.21 18.86
C GLU A 46 23.89 60.47 17.48
N ILE A 47 23.20 61.60 17.33
CA ILE A 47 22.51 62.00 16.11
C ILE A 47 23.09 63.32 15.62
N ASN A 48 23.56 63.31 14.39
CA ASN A 48 24.17 64.45 13.72
C ASN A 48 23.35 64.89 12.50
N LEU A 49 23.51 66.14 12.09
CA LEU A 49 22.96 66.63 10.82
C LEU A 49 23.69 65.98 9.64
N ILE A 50 22.97 65.75 8.55
CA ILE A 50 23.54 65.20 7.32
C ILE A 50 24.46 66.24 6.68
N ASN A 51 25.77 65.96 6.65
CA ASN A 51 26.78 66.76 6.00
C ASN A 51 27.94 65.86 5.51
N LYS A 52 28.95 66.45 4.87
CA LYS A 52 30.06 65.69 4.27
C LYS A 52 30.84 64.86 5.29
N GLU A 53 31.07 65.39 6.48
CA GLU A 53 31.88 64.73 7.52
C GLU A 53 31.09 63.60 8.19
N SER A 54 29.83 63.88 8.53
CA SER A 54 28.96 62.93 9.22
C SER A 54 28.51 61.76 8.35
N THR A 55 28.49 61.91 7.02
CA THR A 55 28.12 60.85 6.07
C THR A 55 29.30 60.03 5.54
N ALA A 56 30.54 60.52 5.72
CA ALA A 56 31.73 59.86 5.17
C ALA A 56 31.88 58.39 5.61
N PRO A 57 31.65 57.99 6.88
CA PRO A 57 31.74 56.60 7.31
C PRO A 57 30.74 55.68 6.59
N VAL A 58 29.48 56.12 6.48
CA VAL A 58 28.39 55.34 5.87
C VAL A 58 28.62 55.13 4.37
N ILE A 59 29.04 56.20 3.68
CA ILE A 59 29.35 56.13 2.25
C ILE A 59 30.55 55.21 2.01
N LYS A 60 31.57 55.28 2.87
CA LYS A 60 32.75 54.42 2.78
C LYS A 60 32.38 52.95 3.02
N GLU A 61 31.60 52.65 4.06
CA GLU A 61 31.12 51.29 4.33
C GLU A 61 30.28 50.74 3.16
N PHE A 62 29.39 51.56 2.59
CA PHE A 62 28.62 51.16 1.43
C PHE A 62 29.52 50.82 0.23
N LYS A 63 30.50 51.67 -0.10
CA LYS A 63 31.39 51.45 -1.25
C LYS A 63 32.33 50.25 -1.05
N ASP A 64 32.98 50.19 0.10
CA ASP A 64 34.08 49.27 0.35
C ASP A 64 33.57 47.86 0.71
N LYS A 65 32.38 47.76 1.33
CA LYS A 65 31.84 46.49 1.84
C LYS A 65 30.54 46.09 1.15
N ASN A 66 29.50 46.93 1.23
CA ASN A 66 28.15 46.50 0.83
C ASN A 66 27.98 46.43 -0.69
N PHE A 67 28.54 47.38 -1.44
CA PHE A 67 28.41 47.43 -2.89
C PHE A 67 29.16 46.26 -3.55
N GLY A 68 30.35 45.93 -3.04
CA GLY A 68 31.14 44.78 -3.50
C GLY A 68 30.43 43.44 -3.28
N THR A 69 29.68 43.27 -2.18
CA THR A 69 28.96 42.03 -1.86
C THR A 69 27.66 41.85 -2.65
N LEU A 70 27.13 42.90 -3.31
CA LEU A 70 25.93 42.79 -4.16
C LEU A 70 26.16 41.86 -5.35
N THR A 71 27.35 41.88 -5.94
CA THR A 71 27.72 40.98 -7.04
C THR A 71 27.73 39.52 -6.56
N GLU A 72 28.32 39.25 -5.38
CA GLU A 72 28.34 37.91 -4.79
C GLU A 72 26.93 37.42 -4.43
N CYS A 73 26.08 38.31 -3.89
CA CYS A 73 24.68 38.00 -3.61
C CYS A 73 23.90 37.65 -4.89
N SER A 74 24.11 38.42 -5.96
CA SER A 74 23.49 38.16 -7.27
C SER A 74 23.91 36.81 -7.84
N ASN A 75 25.20 36.47 -7.74
CA ASN A 75 25.72 35.17 -8.17
C ASN A 75 25.09 34.02 -7.37
N LYS A 76 25.01 34.13 -6.03
CA LYS A 76 24.36 33.11 -5.18
C LYS A 76 22.89 32.92 -5.51
N ILE A 77 22.17 34.00 -5.83
CA ILE A 77 20.77 33.92 -6.25
C ILE A 77 20.67 33.18 -7.59
N GLN A 78 21.53 33.51 -8.55
CA GLN A 78 21.55 32.86 -9.86
C GLN A 78 21.93 31.37 -9.78
N GLU A 79 22.88 31.01 -8.91
CA GLU A 79 23.22 29.62 -8.61
C GLU A 79 22.04 28.87 -8.00
N SER A 80 21.37 29.46 -7.00
CA SER A 80 20.19 28.87 -6.36
C SER A 80 19.05 28.67 -7.36
N TYR A 81 18.85 29.63 -8.27
CA TYR A 81 17.87 29.53 -9.35
C TYR A 81 18.23 28.39 -10.32
N SER A 82 19.49 28.30 -10.75
CA SER A 82 19.95 27.21 -11.63
C SER A 82 19.83 25.84 -10.96
N GLU A 83 20.07 25.74 -9.66
CA GLU A 83 19.87 24.50 -8.89
C GLU A 83 18.39 24.14 -8.81
N SER A 84 17.52 25.10 -8.53
CA SER A 84 16.06 24.91 -8.54
C SER A 84 15.55 24.40 -9.88
N ASP A 85 15.99 24.98 -10.99
CA ASP A 85 15.59 24.55 -12.34
C ASP A 85 16.02 23.11 -12.64
N LYS A 86 17.24 22.72 -12.23
CA LYS A 86 17.72 21.34 -12.40
C LYS A 86 16.90 20.32 -11.62
N ILE A 87 16.48 20.68 -10.40
CA ILE A 87 15.64 19.85 -9.55
C ILE A 87 14.25 19.72 -10.18
N PHE A 88 13.62 20.84 -10.55
CA PHE A 88 12.31 20.83 -11.18
C PHE A 88 12.26 20.00 -12.47
N ASN A 89 13.28 20.10 -13.33
CA ASN A 89 13.35 19.29 -14.56
C ASN A 89 13.38 17.78 -14.26
N LYS A 90 14.04 17.34 -13.19
CA LYS A 90 14.00 15.93 -12.77
C LYS A 90 12.61 15.51 -12.32
N ILE A 91 11.93 16.36 -11.53
CA ILE A 91 10.53 16.13 -11.13
C ILE A 91 9.63 16.01 -12.35
N GLU A 92 9.81 16.86 -13.36
CA GLU A 92 9.02 16.84 -14.59
C GLU A 92 9.22 15.54 -15.40
N GLU A 93 10.47 15.10 -15.54
CA GLU A 93 10.79 13.82 -16.17
C GLU A 93 10.21 12.63 -15.40
N GLU A 94 10.31 12.65 -14.06
CA GLU A 94 9.76 11.60 -13.21
C GLU A 94 8.23 11.57 -13.23
N HIS A 95 7.58 12.75 -13.19
CA HIS A 95 6.14 12.89 -13.35
C HIS A 95 5.67 12.24 -14.65
N THR A 96 6.34 12.56 -15.76
CA THR A 96 6.02 12.00 -17.08
C THR A 96 6.20 10.47 -17.09
N ARG A 97 7.29 9.97 -16.49
CA ARG A 97 7.55 8.53 -16.36
C ARG A 97 6.46 7.84 -15.54
N ASN A 98 6.09 8.40 -14.40
CA ASN A 98 5.08 7.84 -13.50
C ASN A 98 3.71 7.76 -14.17
N ILE A 99 3.29 8.80 -14.90
CA ILE A 99 2.06 8.78 -15.70
C ILE A 99 2.10 7.64 -16.73
N ASN A 100 3.21 7.52 -17.47
CA ASN A 100 3.33 6.48 -18.50
C ASN A 100 3.32 5.07 -17.90
N THR A 101 3.98 4.86 -16.75
CA THR A 101 3.98 3.59 -16.02
C THR A 101 2.56 3.21 -15.60
N ILE A 102 1.85 4.10 -14.89
CA ILE A 102 0.47 3.85 -14.45
C ILE A 102 -0.43 3.56 -15.66
N THR A 103 -0.34 4.37 -16.70
CA THR A 103 -1.16 4.20 -17.92
C THR A 103 -0.93 2.82 -18.56
N ASN A 104 0.33 2.38 -18.66
CA ASN A 104 0.67 1.09 -19.24
C ASN A 104 0.24 -0.10 -18.36
N GLU A 105 0.38 0.00 -17.04
CA GLU A 105 -0.07 -1.04 -16.11
C GLU A 105 -1.59 -1.24 -16.19
N PHE A 106 -2.37 -0.15 -16.19
CA PHE A 106 -3.83 -0.24 -16.36
C PHE A 106 -4.24 -0.80 -17.71
N LYS A 107 -3.53 -0.44 -18.79
CA LYS A 107 -3.78 -1.00 -20.11
C LYS A 107 -3.62 -2.52 -20.12
N GLN A 108 -2.62 -3.05 -19.42
CA GLN A 108 -2.44 -4.50 -19.25
C GLN A 108 -3.59 -5.12 -18.45
N LEU A 109 -3.98 -4.51 -17.33
CA LEU A 109 -5.11 -4.97 -16.51
C LEU A 109 -6.41 -5.03 -17.32
N TYR A 110 -6.74 -3.98 -18.08
CA TYR A 110 -7.92 -3.98 -18.94
C TYR A 110 -7.87 -5.09 -19.99
N THR A 111 -6.70 -5.36 -20.57
CA THR A 111 -6.54 -6.44 -21.55
C THR A 111 -6.80 -7.81 -20.93
N ILE A 112 -6.30 -8.04 -19.71
CA ILE A 112 -6.54 -9.29 -18.97
C ILE A 112 -8.04 -9.42 -18.66
N LEU A 113 -8.68 -8.38 -18.14
CA LEU A 113 -10.11 -8.38 -17.82
C LEU A 113 -10.97 -8.68 -19.04
N GLN A 114 -10.69 -8.03 -20.17
CA GLN A 114 -11.38 -8.30 -21.44
C GLN A 114 -11.17 -9.74 -21.93
N THR A 115 -9.98 -10.30 -21.71
CA THR A 115 -9.68 -11.69 -22.11
C THR A 115 -10.47 -12.68 -21.24
N ILE A 116 -10.49 -12.48 -19.92
CA ILE A 116 -11.24 -13.30 -18.98
C ILE A 116 -12.75 -13.22 -19.27
N GLU A 117 -13.27 -12.03 -19.51
CA GLU A 117 -14.68 -11.82 -19.88
C GLU A 117 -15.04 -12.63 -21.13
N LYS A 118 -14.29 -12.45 -22.22
CA LYS A 118 -14.52 -13.15 -23.49
C LYS A 118 -14.42 -14.66 -23.32
N ASP A 119 -13.41 -15.13 -22.60
CA ASP A 119 -13.21 -16.57 -22.40
C ASP A 119 -14.31 -17.20 -21.55
N THR A 120 -14.75 -16.52 -20.49
CA THR A 120 -15.86 -16.97 -19.64
C THR A 120 -17.15 -17.06 -20.44
N ILE A 121 -17.47 -16.02 -21.24
CA ILE A 121 -18.65 -16.04 -22.13
C ILE A 121 -18.54 -17.18 -23.14
N ARG A 122 -17.36 -17.39 -23.73
CA ARG A 122 -17.12 -18.49 -24.68
C ARG A 122 -17.39 -19.85 -24.03
N GLN A 123 -16.90 -20.09 -22.81
CA GLN A 123 -17.16 -21.34 -22.08
C GLN A 123 -18.65 -21.54 -21.78
N LEU A 124 -19.37 -20.48 -21.40
CA LEU A 124 -20.83 -20.54 -21.20
C LEU A 124 -21.57 -20.93 -22.48
N VAL A 125 -21.18 -20.34 -23.62
CA VAL A 125 -21.76 -20.66 -24.93
C VAL A 125 -21.47 -22.12 -25.29
N THR A 126 -20.23 -22.59 -25.13
CA THR A 126 -19.87 -23.99 -25.43
C THR A 126 -20.68 -24.98 -24.59
N HIS A 127 -20.81 -24.78 -23.28
CA HIS A 127 -21.63 -25.67 -22.45
C HIS A 127 -23.12 -25.65 -22.82
N PHE A 128 -23.63 -24.50 -23.28
CA PHE A 128 -25.00 -24.42 -23.78
C PHE A 128 -25.16 -25.17 -25.11
N ASP A 129 -24.19 -25.05 -26.01
CA ASP A 129 -24.17 -25.76 -27.29
C ASP A 129 -24.09 -27.29 -27.08
N ASP A 130 -23.26 -27.76 -26.15
CA ASP A 130 -23.20 -29.18 -25.75
C ASP A 130 -24.58 -29.67 -25.27
N ASN A 131 -25.23 -28.92 -24.38
CA ASN A 131 -26.58 -29.24 -23.89
C ASN A 131 -27.62 -29.22 -25.02
N LYS A 132 -27.47 -28.33 -26.00
CA LYS A 132 -28.35 -28.26 -27.18
C LYS A 132 -28.19 -29.49 -28.08
N GLU A 133 -26.97 -29.99 -28.23
CA GLU A 133 -26.69 -31.24 -28.93
C GLU A 133 -27.33 -32.43 -28.21
N ILE A 134 -27.13 -32.56 -26.90
CA ILE A 134 -27.77 -33.59 -26.05
C ILE A 134 -29.30 -33.55 -26.23
N ASN A 135 -29.91 -32.36 -26.18
CA ASN A 135 -31.35 -32.20 -26.38
C ASN A 135 -31.82 -32.65 -27.76
N THR A 136 -31.03 -32.36 -28.80
CA THR A 136 -31.34 -32.75 -30.18
C THR A 136 -31.29 -34.27 -30.34
N ASN A 137 -30.29 -34.91 -29.73
CA ASN A 137 -30.13 -36.37 -29.72
C ASN A 137 -31.31 -37.04 -29.00
N ILE A 138 -31.69 -36.54 -27.82
CA ILE A 138 -32.85 -37.03 -27.07
C ILE A 138 -34.13 -36.88 -27.90
N SER A 139 -34.38 -35.68 -28.45
CA SER A 139 -35.57 -35.40 -29.25
C SER A 139 -35.69 -36.34 -30.45
N THR A 140 -34.58 -36.56 -31.16
CA THR A 140 -34.54 -37.45 -32.33
C THR A 140 -34.81 -38.90 -31.93
N LEU A 141 -34.19 -39.37 -30.85
CA LEU A 141 -34.37 -40.73 -30.35
C LEU A 141 -35.80 -40.98 -29.84
N SER A 142 -36.34 -40.06 -29.04
CA SER A 142 -37.71 -40.12 -28.54
C SER A 142 -38.75 -40.11 -29.68
N ASN A 143 -38.55 -39.28 -30.70
CA ASN A 143 -39.43 -39.25 -31.87
C ASN A 143 -39.40 -40.59 -32.65
N SER A 144 -38.23 -41.20 -32.79
CA SER A 144 -38.10 -42.53 -33.42
C SER A 144 -38.86 -43.61 -32.64
N TYR A 145 -38.74 -43.60 -31.30
CA TYR A 145 -39.49 -44.51 -30.42
C TYR A 145 -41.01 -44.27 -30.48
N LEU A 146 -41.45 -43.01 -30.46
CA LEU A 146 -42.87 -42.64 -30.62
C LEU A 146 -43.42 -43.11 -31.97
N GLN A 147 -42.68 -42.88 -33.06
CA GLN A 147 -43.11 -43.30 -34.40
C GLN A 147 -43.29 -44.83 -34.48
N SER A 148 -42.32 -45.58 -33.96
CA SER A 148 -42.36 -47.05 -33.95
C SER A 148 -43.54 -47.58 -33.14
N THR A 149 -43.80 -46.99 -31.97
CA THR A 149 -44.92 -47.38 -31.10
C THR A 149 -46.27 -47.04 -31.72
N TYR A 150 -46.44 -45.83 -32.29
CA TYR A 150 -47.68 -45.46 -32.98
C TYR A 150 -47.97 -46.33 -34.19
N GLN A 151 -46.97 -46.71 -34.98
CA GLN A 151 -47.15 -47.62 -36.12
C GLN A 151 -47.74 -48.97 -35.69
N ILE A 152 -47.20 -49.56 -34.61
CA ILE A 152 -47.67 -50.83 -34.08
C ILE A 152 -49.07 -50.69 -33.46
N GLN A 153 -49.29 -49.65 -32.64
CA GLN A 153 -50.59 -49.40 -32.01
C GLN A 153 -51.70 -49.17 -33.03
N ASN A 154 -51.47 -48.32 -34.04
CA ASN A 154 -52.48 -48.02 -35.06
C ASN A 154 -52.80 -49.26 -35.91
N LYS A 155 -51.80 -50.07 -36.25
CA LYS A 155 -52.00 -51.30 -37.03
C LYS A 155 -52.90 -52.32 -36.32
N TYR A 156 -52.91 -52.31 -34.99
CA TYR A 156 -53.61 -53.30 -34.16
C TYR A 156 -54.72 -52.71 -33.27
N LYS A 157 -55.13 -51.46 -33.51
CA LYS A 157 -56.06 -50.67 -32.68
C LYS A 157 -57.43 -51.35 -32.47
N ASP A 158 -57.90 -52.10 -33.46
CA ASP A 158 -59.25 -52.69 -33.47
C ASP A 158 -59.28 -54.20 -33.11
N LEU A 159 -58.17 -54.77 -32.64
CA LEU A 159 -58.10 -56.19 -32.27
C LEU A 159 -58.66 -56.44 -30.85
N LYS A 160 -59.88 -56.99 -30.76
CA LYS A 160 -60.47 -57.41 -29.48
C LYS A 160 -60.00 -58.79 -29.00
N THR A 161 -59.60 -59.68 -29.91
CA THR A 161 -59.04 -61.03 -29.64
C THR A 161 -58.23 -61.49 -30.86
N ILE A 162 -56.96 -61.87 -30.66
CA ILE A 162 -56.12 -62.43 -31.73
C ILE A 162 -56.31 -63.94 -31.74
N ASP A 163 -56.90 -64.49 -32.80
CA ASP A 163 -57.05 -65.94 -32.99
C ASP A 163 -55.85 -66.49 -33.79
N PHE A 164 -54.96 -67.21 -33.09
CA PHE A 164 -53.71 -67.74 -33.65
C PHE A 164 -53.89 -69.20 -34.07
N ASN A 165 -53.68 -69.49 -35.36
CA ASN A 165 -53.56 -70.85 -35.85
C ASN A 165 -52.47 -70.88 -36.93
N ILE A 166 -51.35 -71.58 -36.68
CA ILE A 166 -50.24 -71.76 -37.61
C ILE A 166 -50.12 -73.26 -37.87
N GLU A 167 -50.50 -73.70 -39.07
CA GLU A 167 -50.19 -75.05 -39.54
C GLU A 167 -48.72 -75.12 -40.00
N GLN A 168 -48.09 -76.30 -39.91
CA GLN A 168 -46.66 -76.50 -40.21
C GLN A 168 -46.25 -75.88 -41.56
N LEU A 169 -45.19 -75.07 -41.56
CA LEU A 169 -44.56 -74.54 -42.76
C LEU A 169 -43.77 -75.68 -43.44
N ASN A 170 -44.36 -76.33 -44.45
CA ASN A 170 -43.59 -77.21 -45.32
C ASN A 170 -42.78 -76.35 -46.31
N ASN A 171 -41.46 -76.35 -46.14
CA ASN A 171 -40.50 -75.78 -47.09
C ASN A 171 -40.47 -76.63 -48.37
N ASN A 172 -41.42 -76.44 -49.28
CA ASN A 172 -41.30 -76.89 -50.66
C ASN A 172 -41.47 -75.68 -51.59
N ASP A 173 -40.43 -74.84 -51.69
CA ASP A 173 -40.20 -74.04 -52.89
C ASP A 173 -39.59 -74.98 -53.96
N THR A 174 -40.40 -75.93 -54.43
CA THR A 174 -40.16 -76.60 -55.71
C THR A 174 -41.39 -76.38 -56.58
N ASP A 175 -41.16 -75.71 -57.71
CA ASP A 175 -42.07 -75.38 -58.80
C ASP A 175 -43.13 -76.46 -59.09
N ILE A 176 -44.34 -76.05 -59.53
CA ILE A 176 -45.15 -76.69 -60.60
C ILE A 176 -46.55 -76.02 -60.67
N ASP A 177 -46.91 -75.64 -61.90
CA ASP A 177 -48.26 -75.35 -62.37
C ASP A 177 -49.26 -76.44 -61.96
N ASN A 178 -50.31 -76.10 -61.20
CA ASN A 178 -51.71 -76.37 -61.55
C ASN A 178 -52.67 -76.15 -60.36
N ASN A 179 -53.55 -75.15 -60.56
CA ASN A 179 -54.99 -75.20 -60.31
C ASN A 179 -55.52 -75.89 -59.03
N ASN A 180 -55.28 -75.26 -57.87
CA ASN A 180 -56.25 -75.25 -56.76
C ASN A 180 -56.05 -73.98 -55.91
N ASN A 181 -56.43 -72.82 -56.47
CA ASN A 181 -55.76 -71.55 -56.17
C ASN A 181 -56.37 -70.71 -55.03
N ASN A 182 -57.52 -71.09 -54.44
CA ASN A 182 -58.18 -70.26 -53.42
C ASN A 182 -57.86 -70.66 -51.96
N ASN A 183 -57.85 -71.96 -51.61
CA ASN A 183 -57.59 -72.38 -50.22
C ASN A 183 -56.11 -72.25 -49.82
N ASN A 184 -55.17 -72.58 -50.72
CA ASN A 184 -53.73 -72.42 -50.45
C ASN A 184 -53.33 -70.96 -50.28
N ASN A 185 -53.94 -70.05 -51.06
CA ASN A 185 -53.66 -68.62 -50.96
C ASN A 185 -54.24 -68.03 -49.66
N TYR A 186 -55.46 -68.42 -49.28
CA TYR A 186 -56.09 -68.00 -48.02
C TYR A 186 -55.28 -68.43 -46.78
N ASN A 187 -54.83 -69.69 -46.74
CA ASN A 187 -53.99 -70.19 -45.64
C ASN A 187 -52.62 -69.51 -45.62
N LYS A 188 -51.99 -69.27 -46.77
CA LYS A 188 -50.72 -68.53 -46.86
C LYS A 188 -50.85 -67.08 -46.35
N ILE A 189 -51.94 -66.38 -46.69
CA ILE A 189 -52.22 -65.03 -46.21
C ILE A 189 -52.43 -65.01 -44.69
N LYS A 190 -53.17 -65.99 -44.14
CA LYS A 190 -53.40 -66.12 -42.69
C LYS A 190 -52.10 -66.42 -41.94
N THR A 191 -51.27 -67.33 -42.45
CA THR A 191 -49.96 -67.67 -41.86
C THR A 191 -48.99 -66.48 -41.92
N ASN A 192 -48.95 -65.74 -43.03
CA ASN A 192 -48.13 -64.52 -43.15
C ASN A 192 -48.57 -63.42 -42.17
N LYS A 193 -49.88 -63.23 -41.99
CA LYS A 193 -50.44 -62.28 -41.02
C LYS A 193 -50.06 -62.67 -39.57
N ASN A 194 -50.10 -63.96 -39.25
CA ASN A 194 -49.70 -64.47 -37.94
C ASN A 194 -48.17 -64.32 -37.69
N LEU A 195 -47.34 -64.56 -38.72
CA LEU A 195 -45.89 -64.34 -38.66
C LEU A 195 -45.52 -62.86 -38.48
N GLU A 196 -46.26 -61.95 -39.14
CA GLU A 196 -46.06 -60.51 -38.97
C GLU A 196 -46.41 -60.04 -37.55
N ILE A 197 -47.46 -60.59 -36.93
CA ILE A 197 -47.78 -60.32 -35.53
C ILE A 197 -46.67 -60.84 -34.62
N LEU A 198 -46.13 -62.04 -34.85
CA LEU A 198 -44.99 -62.56 -34.07
C LEU A 198 -43.75 -61.68 -34.20
N LYS A 199 -43.46 -61.17 -35.41
CA LYS A 199 -42.40 -60.19 -35.66
C LYS A 199 -42.62 -58.92 -34.83
N HIS A 200 -43.83 -58.34 -34.87
CA HIS A 200 -44.15 -57.13 -34.11
C HIS A 200 -44.16 -57.38 -32.59
N CYS A 201 -44.56 -58.57 -32.12
CA CYS A 201 -44.44 -58.98 -30.72
C CYS A 201 -42.97 -59.03 -30.27
N HIS A 202 -42.08 -59.59 -31.09
CA HIS A 202 -40.65 -59.61 -30.81
C HIS A 202 -40.05 -58.21 -30.81
N GLN A 203 -40.37 -57.39 -31.82
CA GLN A 203 -39.95 -55.98 -31.88
C GLN A 203 -40.41 -55.21 -30.64
N THR A 204 -41.67 -55.37 -30.23
CA THR A 204 -42.23 -54.71 -29.03
C THR A 204 -41.48 -55.13 -27.77
N LYS A 205 -41.12 -56.42 -27.61
CA LYS A 205 -40.30 -56.88 -26.47
C LYS A 205 -38.92 -56.24 -26.44
N LEU A 206 -38.25 -56.10 -27.60
CA LEU A 206 -36.95 -55.43 -27.69
C LEU A 206 -37.07 -53.94 -27.35
N PHE A 207 -38.07 -53.24 -27.91
CA PHE A 207 -38.33 -51.83 -27.61
C PHE A 207 -38.67 -51.59 -26.14
N LEU A 208 -39.53 -52.41 -25.53
CA LEU A 208 -39.88 -52.29 -24.12
C LEU A 208 -38.69 -52.51 -23.21
N LYS A 209 -37.75 -53.39 -23.58
CA LYS A 209 -36.50 -53.57 -22.84
C LYS A 209 -35.62 -52.32 -22.92
N GLU A 210 -35.50 -51.70 -24.10
CA GLU A 210 -34.76 -50.44 -24.24
C GLU A 210 -35.39 -49.25 -23.50
N ILE A 211 -36.71 -49.27 -23.25
CA ILE A 211 -37.42 -48.19 -22.55
C ILE A 211 -37.46 -48.42 -21.02
N THR A 212 -37.51 -49.67 -20.55
CA THR A 212 -37.75 -49.98 -19.12
C THR A 212 -36.50 -50.32 -18.31
N SER A 213 -35.36 -50.62 -18.93
CA SER A 213 -34.06 -50.77 -18.23
C SER A 213 -33.10 -49.69 -18.69
N GLU A 214 -32.71 -48.78 -17.79
CA GLU A 214 -31.77 -47.65 -18.03
C GLU A 214 -31.89 -47.12 -19.47
N SER A 215 -33.00 -46.45 -19.76
CA SER A 215 -33.26 -46.07 -21.14
C SER A 215 -32.11 -45.20 -21.65
N LYS A 216 -31.70 -45.38 -22.91
CA LYS A 216 -30.67 -44.53 -23.54
C LYS A 216 -31.01 -43.04 -23.40
N VAL A 217 -32.31 -42.72 -23.31
CA VAL A 217 -32.80 -41.37 -23.02
C VAL A 217 -32.43 -40.94 -21.60
N ASP A 218 -32.64 -41.77 -20.58
CA ASP A 218 -32.23 -41.46 -19.20
C ASP A 218 -30.70 -41.31 -19.09
N THR A 219 -29.94 -42.13 -19.82
CA THR A 219 -28.47 -41.98 -19.91
C THR A 219 -28.10 -40.62 -20.50
N LEU A 220 -28.66 -40.24 -21.65
CA LEU A 220 -28.41 -38.94 -22.27
C LEU A 220 -28.87 -37.77 -21.39
N MET A 221 -30.00 -37.92 -20.68
CA MET A 221 -30.50 -36.91 -19.74
C MET A 221 -29.53 -36.71 -18.56
N SER A 222 -28.78 -37.74 -18.17
CA SER A 222 -27.76 -37.64 -17.11
C SER A 222 -26.50 -36.87 -17.55
N GLU A 223 -26.29 -36.67 -18.86
CA GLU A 223 -25.13 -35.94 -19.40
C GLU A 223 -25.31 -34.42 -19.35
N TYR A 224 -26.53 -33.92 -19.11
CA TYR A 224 -26.79 -32.49 -18.99
C TYR A 224 -25.96 -31.84 -17.88
N LYS A 225 -25.36 -30.70 -18.21
CA LYS A 225 -24.57 -29.92 -17.25
C LYS A 225 -25.27 -28.61 -16.90
N LYS A 226 -25.59 -28.44 -15.62
CA LYS A 226 -26.05 -27.16 -15.08
C LYS A 226 -24.84 -26.27 -14.77
N VAL A 227 -24.77 -25.11 -15.41
CA VAL A 227 -23.72 -24.13 -15.12
C VAL A 227 -24.17 -23.19 -13.99
N ILE A 228 -23.30 -22.98 -13.00
CA ILE A 228 -23.49 -22.04 -11.89
C ILE A 228 -22.34 -21.03 -11.92
N ILE A 229 -22.66 -19.74 -11.83
CA ILE A 229 -21.67 -18.66 -11.84
C ILE A 229 -21.51 -18.13 -10.41
N GLU A 230 -20.30 -18.22 -9.87
CA GLU A 230 -19.93 -17.56 -8.62
C GLU A 230 -19.33 -16.17 -8.92
N ASN A 231 -19.99 -15.10 -8.47
CA ASN A 231 -19.54 -13.73 -8.70
C ASN A 231 -18.83 -13.16 -7.46
N SER A 232 -17.51 -12.98 -7.56
CA SER A 232 -16.66 -12.40 -6.52
C SER A 232 -16.20 -10.97 -6.81
N ALA A 233 -16.80 -10.29 -7.81
CA ALA A 233 -16.36 -8.98 -8.31
C ALA A 233 -16.15 -7.93 -7.22
N LYS A 234 -16.98 -7.92 -6.17
CA LYS A 234 -16.85 -6.97 -5.06
C LYS A 234 -15.49 -7.08 -4.34
N LYS A 235 -15.04 -8.30 -4.04
CA LYS A 235 -13.75 -8.54 -3.37
C LYS A 235 -12.58 -8.05 -4.22
N PHE A 236 -12.65 -8.31 -5.54
CA PHE A 236 -11.66 -7.86 -6.50
C PHE A 236 -11.59 -6.32 -6.61
N MET A 237 -12.75 -5.65 -6.65
CA MET A 237 -12.82 -4.19 -6.73
C MET A 237 -12.26 -3.51 -5.48
N ASP A 238 -12.47 -4.10 -4.30
CA ASP A 238 -11.90 -3.59 -3.06
C ASP A 238 -10.36 -3.74 -3.06
N SER A 239 -9.83 -4.89 -3.53
CA SER A 239 -8.37 -5.08 -3.67
C SER A 239 -7.71 -4.12 -4.65
N ILE A 240 -8.38 -3.73 -5.76
CA ILE A 240 -7.80 -2.78 -6.73
C ILE A 240 -7.59 -1.39 -6.12
N LYS A 241 -8.50 -0.93 -5.25
CA LYS A 241 -8.43 0.41 -4.67
C LYS A 241 -7.18 0.63 -3.82
N ASP A 242 -6.64 -0.43 -3.23
CA ASP A 242 -5.48 -0.37 -2.36
C ASP A 242 -4.14 -0.45 -3.12
N ILE A 243 -4.15 -0.71 -4.44
CA ILE A 243 -2.93 -0.91 -5.25
C ILE A 243 -2.15 0.40 -5.46
N ILE A 244 -2.83 1.56 -5.46
CA ILE A 244 -2.20 2.84 -5.85
C ILE A 244 -2.23 3.81 -4.69
N LYS A 245 -1.06 4.02 -4.10
CA LYS A 245 -0.81 5.05 -3.10
C LYS A 245 0.26 6.00 -3.64
N ILE A 246 -0.09 7.28 -3.79
CA ILE A 246 0.88 8.32 -4.14
C ILE A 246 1.58 8.75 -2.86
N ASN A 247 2.88 8.46 -2.76
CA ASN A 247 3.73 8.92 -1.67
C ASN A 247 4.49 10.16 -2.15
N LEU A 248 4.47 11.22 -1.34
CA LEU A 248 5.21 12.45 -1.61
C LEU A 248 6.45 12.47 -0.71
N GLU A 249 7.63 12.41 -1.31
CA GLU A 249 8.90 12.63 -0.62
C GLU A 249 9.51 13.95 -1.08
N PRO A 250 10.06 14.78 -0.16
CA PRO A 250 10.73 16.01 -0.54
C PRO A 250 12.08 15.71 -1.19
N GLU A 251 12.33 16.23 -2.40
CA GLU A 251 13.59 16.05 -3.14
C GLU A 251 14.77 16.78 -2.47
N ILE A 252 14.48 17.83 -1.70
CA ILE A 252 15.47 18.59 -0.91
C ILE A 252 15.18 18.37 0.58
N CYS A 253 16.03 17.58 1.26
CA CYS A 253 16.03 17.46 2.71
C CYS A 253 17.34 18.06 3.25
N LYS A 254 17.32 19.34 3.68
CA LYS A 254 18.47 19.96 4.37
C LYS A 254 18.66 19.47 5.81
N ASP A 255 17.75 18.62 6.31
CA ASP A 255 17.85 18.05 7.64
C ASP A 255 18.38 16.61 7.57
N PRO A 256 19.25 16.22 8.51
CA PRO A 256 19.76 14.87 8.56
C PRO A 256 18.65 13.81 8.69
N ILE A 257 18.79 12.74 7.92
CA ILE A 257 17.85 11.61 7.89
C ILE A 257 18.24 10.57 8.94
N GLU A 258 19.52 10.49 9.28
CA GLU A 258 20.08 9.54 10.24
C GLU A 258 21.04 10.22 11.22
N VAL A 259 21.10 9.69 12.44
CA VAL A 259 22.11 10.03 13.45
C VAL A 259 22.80 8.77 13.92
N MET A 260 24.13 8.83 14.03
CA MET A 260 24.90 7.72 14.59
C MET A 260 25.10 7.93 16.10
N VAL A 261 24.73 6.92 16.89
CA VAL A 261 24.85 6.90 18.36
C VAL A 261 25.44 5.55 18.78
N GLY A 262 26.59 5.58 19.46
CA GLY A 262 27.26 4.36 19.93
C GLY A 262 27.62 3.39 18.81
N GLY A 263 27.94 3.90 17.61
CA GLY A 263 28.26 3.11 16.42
C GLY A 263 27.06 2.54 15.66
N ASN A 264 25.83 2.85 16.06
CA ASN A 264 24.62 2.43 15.35
C ASN A 264 23.91 3.62 14.70
N ASN A 265 23.36 3.44 13.50
CA ASN A 265 22.54 4.45 12.83
C ASN A 265 21.10 4.40 13.33
N PHE A 266 20.52 5.57 13.55
CA PHE A 266 19.13 5.76 13.94
C PHE A 266 18.45 6.66 12.94
N PHE A 267 17.26 6.25 12.49
CA PHE A 267 16.42 7.06 11.62
C PHE A 267 15.80 8.20 12.44
N ILE A 268 15.95 9.45 12.01
CA ILE A 268 15.37 10.61 12.69
C ILE A 268 13.89 10.70 12.34
N TYR A 269 13.04 10.47 13.34
CA TYR A 269 11.60 10.61 13.23
C TYR A 269 11.19 12.08 13.11
N LYS A 270 10.23 12.35 12.22
CA LYS A 270 9.55 13.64 12.09
C LYS A 270 8.05 13.41 11.95
N GLU A 271 7.27 14.32 12.53
CA GLU A 271 5.81 14.32 12.39
C GLU A 271 5.42 14.35 10.91
N GLY A 272 4.50 13.48 10.50
CA GLY A 272 4.04 13.36 9.11
C GLY A 272 4.93 12.52 8.19
N ARG A 273 6.07 11.99 8.67
CA ARG A 273 6.94 11.09 7.89
C ARG A 273 6.66 9.63 8.24
N GLU A 274 6.41 8.78 7.24
CA GLU A 274 6.33 7.33 7.46
C GLU A 274 7.72 6.77 7.82
N ILE A 275 7.74 5.85 8.79
CA ILE A 275 8.96 5.16 9.20
C ILE A 275 9.22 4.03 8.18
N PRO A 276 10.41 3.96 7.55
CA PRO A 276 10.71 2.93 6.57
C PRO A 276 10.46 1.51 7.10
N TYR A 277 9.96 0.63 6.23
CA TYR A 277 9.75 -0.78 6.55
C TYR A 277 11.07 -1.40 7.05
N ASN A 278 11.00 -2.18 8.13
CA ASN A 278 12.15 -2.76 8.86
C ASN A 278 13.05 -1.77 9.62
N THR A 279 12.63 -0.52 9.82
CA THR A 279 13.35 0.36 10.76
C THR A 279 13.39 -0.29 12.14
N ARG A 280 14.61 -0.44 12.67
CA ARG A 280 14.91 -1.06 13.97
C ARG A 280 15.41 -0.06 15.01
N SER A 281 15.98 1.06 14.56
CA SER A 281 16.61 2.07 15.40
C SER A 281 16.02 3.44 15.09
N LEU A 282 15.41 4.09 16.07
CA LEU A 282 14.68 5.36 15.91
C LEU A 282 15.27 6.49 16.76
N ALA A 283 15.42 7.68 16.19
CA ALA A 283 15.86 8.88 16.89
C ALA A 283 14.73 9.90 17.00
N LEU A 284 14.48 10.38 18.23
CA LEU A 284 13.46 11.36 18.56
C LEU A 284 14.12 12.67 18.99
N GLY A 285 13.90 13.74 18.24
CA GLY A 285 14.58 15.02 18.42
C GLY A 285 13.72 16.17 18.95
N PRO A 286 14.32 17.37 19.14
CA PRO A 286 13.66 18.55 19.68
C PRO A 286 12.51 19.08 18.82
N GLY A 287 12.47 18.74 17.53
CA GLY A 287 11.42 19.18 16.61
C GLY A 287 10.06 18.48 16.78
N ILE A 288 9.98 17.44 17.62
CA ILE A 288 8.73 16.71 17.87
C ILE A 288 7.90 17.48 18.91
N LYS A 289 6.65 17.76 18.57
CA LYS A 289 5.68 18.48 19.41
C LYS A 289 4.68 17.53 20.05
N ASN A 290 4.25 16.49 19.33
CA ASN A 290 3.28 15.50 19.78
C ASN A 290 3.69 14.08 19.39
N LEU A 291 3.47 13.13 20.29
CA LEU A 291 3.63 11.69 20.06
C LEU A 291 2.36 10.97 20.53
N GLY A 292 1.79 10.13 19.67
CA GLY A 292 0.62 9.32 20.00
C GLY A 292 1.00 7.96 20.58
N VAL A 293 0.10 7.37 21.37
CA VAL A 293 0.21 5.97 21.79
C VAL A 293 0.04 5.05 20.57
N GLY A 294 0.91 4.04 20.44
CA GLY A 294 0.86 3.10 19.31
C GLY A 294 1.34 3.66 17.97
N LEU A 295 1.99 4.83 17.97
CA LEU A 295 2.51 5.49 16.76
C LEU A 295 3.64 4.69 16.09
N PHE A 296 4.44 3.97 16.86
CA PHE A 296 5.62 3.29 16.37
C PHE A 296 5.39 1.77 16.23
N PRO A 297 5.84 1.16 15.13
CA PRO A 297 5.69 -0.29 14.93
C PRO A 297 6.56 -1.10 15.90
N ASN A 298 6.13 -2.33 16.19
CA ASN A 298 6.88 -3.28 17.03
C ASN A 298 8.19 -3.78 16.40
N SER A 299 8.56 -3.29 15.21
CA SER A 299 9.88 -3.53 14.61
C SER A 299 10.99 -2.71 15.28
N ILE A 300 10.64 -1.64 15.99
CA ILE A 300 11.59 -0.74 16.66
C ILE A 300 12.13 -1.43 17.92
N ILE A 301 13.43 -1.67 17.94
CA ILE A 301 14.14 -2.36 19.03
C ILE A 301 15.11 -1.44 19.78
N HIS A 302 15.56 -0.35 19.14
CA HIS A 302 16.43 0.65 19.74
C HIS A 302 15.83 2.05 19.55
N VAL A 303 15.86 2.87 20.60
CA VAL A 303 15.40 4.26 20.55
C VAL A 303 16.46 5.17 21.12
N VAL A 304 16.68 6.33 20.49
CA VAL A 304 17.43 7.43 21.08
C VAL A 304 16.54 8.66 21.24
N LEU A 305 16.55 9.25 22.43
CA LEU A 305 16.00 10.56 22.72
C LEU A 305 17.15 11.56 22.62
N LEU A 306 17.17 12.36 21.55
CA LEU A 306 18.23 13.34 21.30
C LEU A 306 18.08 14.55 22.23
N ASP A 307 19.16 15.31 22.34
CA ASP A 307 19.22 16.54 23.12
C ASP A 307 18.10 17.51 22.73
N GLY A 308 17.42 18.06 23.73
CA GLY A 308 16.31 18.98 23.53
C GLY A 308 14.95 18.35 23.25
N PHE A 309 14.83 17.02 23.17
CA PHE A 309 13.53 16.34 23.11
C PHE A 309 12.63 16.80 24.27
N SER A 310 11.43 17.30 23.96
CA SER A 310 10.61 18.06 24.91
C SER A 310 9.19 17.53 25.15
N VAL A 311 8.86 16.38 24.53
CA VAL A 311 7.58 15.71 24.75
C VAL A 311 7.64 14.89 26.05
N GLN A 312 6.59 15.00 26.86
CA GLN A 312 6.42 14.19 28.07
C GLN A 312 6.05 12.75 27.67
N LEU A 313 6.94 11.79 27.92
CA LEU A 313 6.64 10.38 27.66
C LEU A 313 5.61 9.84 28.66
N THR A 314 4.66 9.06 28.15
CA THR A 314 3.67 8.26 28.90
C THR A 314 3.68 6.82 28.39
N ARG A 315 3.07 5.90 29.15
CA ARG A 315 2.97 4.48 28.78
C ARG A 315 2.40 4.30 27.36
N GLY A 316 3.02 3.42 26.58
CA GLY A 316 2.57 3.05 25.23
C GLY A 316 2.96 4.02 24.10
N MET A 317 3.63 5.13 24.40
CA MET A 317 4.17 6.03 23.36
C MET A 317 5.42 5.46 22.69
N LEU A 318 6.20 4.66 23.41
CA LEU A 318 7.25 3.82 22.85
C LEU A 318 6.76 2.37 22.85
N PRO A 319 7.06 1.57 21.81
CA PRO A 319 6.56 0.21 21.70
C PRO A 319 7.27 -0.72 22.70
N ASP A 320 6.56 -1.76 23.16
CA ASP A 320 7.11 -2.74 24.12
C ASP A 320 8.27 -3.57 23.55
N SER A 321 8.46 -3.55 22.23
CA SER A 321 9.59 -4.18 21.54
C SER A 321 10.94 -3.49 21.78
N VAL A 322 10.97 -2.28 22.37
CA VAL A 322 12.22 -1.54 22.62
C VAL A 322 13.03 -2.25 23.72
N LEU A 323 14.25 -2.66 23.37
CA LEU A 323 15.18 -3.33 24.27
C LEU A 323 16.28 -2.39 24.77
N ARG A 324 16.71 -1.43 23.95
CA ARG A 324 17.75 -0.45 24.30
C ARG A 324 17.27 0.97 24.10
N LEU A 325 17.48 1.79 25.12
CA LEU A 325 17.11 3.21 25.10
C LEU A 325 18.34 4.08 25.39
N TYR A 326 18.58 5.06 24.52
CA TYR A 326 19.62 6.08 24.68
C TYR A 326 18.95 7.41 24.99
N ILE A 327 19.43 8.13 26.01
CA ILE A 327 18.80 9.35 26.49
C ILE A 327 19.85 10.46 26.60
N GLY A 328 19.69 11.49 25.77
CA GLY A 328 20.45 12.75 25.83
C GLY A 328 19.88 13.76 26.82
N ALA A 329 20.19 15.04 26.61
CA ALA A 329 19.71 16.15 27.42
C ALA A 329 18.24 16.50 27.13
N ILE A 330 17.32 15.61 27.51
CA ILE A 330 15.86 15.79 27.33
C ILE A 330 15.33 16.92 28.24
N LYS A 331 14.20 17.54 27.89
CA LYS A 331 13.63 18.71 28.60
C LYS A 331 12.55 18.36 29.62
N LYS A 332 12.00 17.14 29.57
CA LYS A 332 10.94 16.67 30.47
C LYS A 332 11.40 15.41 31.23
N PRO A 333 10.96 15.21 32.48
CA PRO A 333 11.35 14.05 33.28
C PRO A 333 10.70 12.78 32.79
N LEU A 334 11.39 11.67 32.98
CA LEU A 334 10.80 10.34 32.80
C LEU A 334 9.86 10.08 33.98
N LEU A 335 8.60 9.76 33.69
CA LEU A 335 7.61 9.47 34.72
C LEU A 335 7.68 7.99 35.11
N LYS A 336 7.10 7.66 36.25
CA LYS A 336 6.86 6.27 36.61
C LYS A 336 6.05 5.58 35.51
N ASP A 337 6.47 4.40 35.10
CA ASP A 337 5.82 3.58 34.06
C ASP A 337 5.78 4.22 32.64
N SER A 338 6.54 5.28 32.37
CA SER A 338 6.59 5.91 31.04
C SER A 338 7.48 5.18 30.04
N LEU A 339 8.37 4.31 30.52
CA LEU A 339 9.28 3.53 29.68
C LEU A 339 8.65 2.15 29.34
N PRO A 340 8.93 1.61 28.14
CA PRO A 340 8.49 0.27 27.74
C PRO A 340 8.82 -0.83 28.75
N GLN A 341 7.94 -1.83 28.83
CA GLN A 341 7.99 -2.86 29.87
C GLN A 341 9.23 -3.76 29.79
N TYR A 342 9.79 -3.95 28.61
CA TYR A 342 10.84 -4.96 28.34
C TYR A 342 12.22 -4.37 28.02
N ILE A 343 12.47 -3.10 28.36
CA ILE A 343 13.81 -2.49 28.19
C ILE A 343 14.81 -3.24 29.08
N THR A 344 15.91 -3.68 28.48
CA THR A 344 16.99 -4.39 29.19
C THR A 344 18.22 -3.50 29.43
N THR A 345 18.47 -2.53 28.54
CA THR A 345 19.63 -1.65 28.60
C THR A 345 19.25 -0.18 28.47
N LEU A 346 19.76 0.65 29.39
CA LEU A 346 19.60 2.10 29.36
C LEU A 346 20.96 2.80 29.23
N PHE A 347 21.07 3.75 28.31
CA PHE A 347 22.24 4.61 28.14
C PHE A 347 21.86 6.04 28.47
N LEU A 348 22.41 6.58 29.54
CA LEU A 348 22.32 8.00 29.88
C LEU A 348 23.55 8.69 29.31
N MET A 349 23.30 9.50 28.28
CA MET A 349 24.34 10.21 27.53
C MET A 349 24.75 11.50 28.24
N ASN A 350 25.73 12.20 27.65
CA ASN A 350 26.25 13.46 28.18
C ASN A 350 25.11 14.44 28.48
N ASP A 351 25.25 15.20 29.57
CA ASP A 351 24.32 16.27 29.98
C ASP A 351 22.89 15.83 30.36
N PHE A 352 22.59 14.53 30.43
CA PHE A 352 21.40 14.06 31.14
C PHE A 352 21.49 14.46 32.62
N ASN A 353 20.50 15.18 33.14
CA ASN A 353 20.58 15.84 34.45
C ASN A 353 19.31 15.69 35.29
N GLN A 354 18.50 14.67 35.01
CA GLN A 354 17.18 14.49 35.64
C GLN A 354 17.18 13.30 36.59
N GLU A 355 16.44 13.39 37.71
CA GLU A 355 16.28 12.27 38.63
C GLU A 355 15.46 11.13 38.00
N ILE A 356 15.88 9.88 38.23
CA ILE A 356 15.14 8.69 37.81
C ILE A 356 14.39 8.14 39.02
N PHE A 357 13.08 8.32 39.06
CA PHE A 357 12.27 7.90 40.22
C PHE A 357 12.03 6.39 40.28
N ALA A 358 11.87 5.74 39.13
CA ALA A 358 11.59 4.31 39.07
C ALA A 358 12.23 3.71 37.80
N MET A 359 12.92 2.58 37.97
CA MET A 359 13.49 1.82 36.88
C MET A 359 12.52 0.71 36.46
N PRO A 360 12.26 0.47 35.16
CA PRO A 360 11.57 -0.73 34.72
C PRO A 360 12.20 -2.00 35.30
N PRO A 361 11.40 -2.97 35.76
CA PRO A 361 11.90 -4.17 36.44
C PRO A 361 12.75 -5.08 35.54
N SER A 362 12.66 -4.91 34.22
CA SER A 362 13.41 -5.67 33.20
C SER A 362 14.83 -5.17 32.95
N ILE A 363 15.22 -4.02 33.49
CA ILE A 363 16.54 -3.43 33.23
C ILE A 363 17.61 -4.23 33.96
N THR A 364 18.64 -4.63 33.21
CA THR A 364 19.79 -5.38 33.73
C THR A 364 21.09 -4.58 33.61
N GLN A 365 21.15 -3.60 32.70
CA GLN A 365 22.35 -2.81 32.41
C GLN A 365 22.03 -1.32 32.30
N LEU A 366 22.79 -0.50 33.03
CA LEU A 366 22.73 0.95 32.99
C LEU A 366 24.11 1.53 32.64
N TYR A 367 24.20 2.30 31.58
CA TYR A 367 25.42 2.97 31.14
C TYR A 367 25.30 4.47 31.37
N VAL A 368 26.26 5.08 32.06
CA VAL A 368 26.27 6.52 32.37
C VAL A 368 27.54 7.17 31.82
N VAL A 369 27.36 8.12 30.90
CA VAL A 369 28.44 8.82 30.19
C VAL A 369 28.45 10.29 30.62
N LYS A 370 29.52 10.74 31.31
CA LYS A 370 29.78 12.15 31.74
C LYS A 370 28.54 12.94 32.22
N SER A 371 27.65 12.32 32.98
CA SER A 371 26.45 12.97 33.53
C SER A 371 26.71 13.41 34.98
N PRO A 372 26.31 14.63 35.40
CA PRO A 372 26.43 15.08 36.79
C PRO A 372 25.54 14.23 37.70
N ILE A 373 25.95 14.08 38.97
CA ILE A 373 25.34 13.23 40.02
C ILE A 373 23.82 13.01 39.83
N VAL A 374 23.45 11.85 39.27
CA VAL A 374 22.06 11.39 39.14
C VAL A 374 21.78 10.39 40.26
N LYS A 375 20.68 10.58 40.99
CA LYS A 375 20.19 9.59 41.96
C LYS A 375 19.45 8.47 41.22
N PHE A 376 19.79 7.23 41.53
CA PHE A 376 19.16 6.04 40.95
C PHE A 376 18.36 5.27 42.02
N PRO A 377 17.22 4.66 41.65
CA PRO A 377 16.44 3.86 42.56
C PRO A 377 17.11 2.48 42.77
N HIS A 378 16.99 1.88 43.96
CA HIS A 378 17.54 0.53 44.21
C HIS A 378 16.99 -0.50 43.20
N GLY A 379 17.85 -1.39 42.69
CA GLY A 379 17.45 -2.46 41.78
C GLY A 379 18.60 -3.41 41.39
N ASN A 380 18.24 -4.50 40.71
CA ASN A 380 19.15 -5.57 40.28
C ASN A 380 19.72 -5.30 38.88
N TYR A 381 20.48 -4.23 38.72
CA TYR A 381 21.13 -3.88 37.45
C TYR A 381 22.58 -3.48 37.67
N THR A 382 23.42 -3.72 36.65
CA THR A 382 24.85 -3.36 36.68
C THR A 382 25.03 -1.96 36.13
N ILE A 383 25.81 -1.13 36.82
CA ILE A 383 26.10 0.25 36.39
C ILE A 383 27.48 0.30 35.73
N TYR A 384 27.54 0.80 34.51
CA TYR A 384 28.77 1.04 33.76
C TYR A 384 29.01 2.54 33.68
N THR A 385 30.21 2.98 34.03
CA THR A 385 30.53 4.42 34.09
C THR A 385 31.88 4.71 33.42
N GLN A 386 32.04 5.94 32.91
CA GLN A 386 33.33 6.42 32.41
C GLN A 386 34.30 6.88 33.52
N TYR A 387 33.82 7.07 34.76
CA TYR A 387 34.64 7.43 35.92
C TYR A 387 34.41 6.45 37.08
N PRO A 388 35.45 5.96 37.78
CA PRO A 388 35.26 5.21 39.01
C PRO A 388 34.62 6.12 40.07
N SER A 389 33.32 5.97 40.31
CA SER A 389 32.61 6.77 41.31
C SER A 389 32.98 6.31 42.72
N LYS A 390 33.48 7.22 43.57
CA LYS A 390 33.84 6.93 44.98
C LYS A 390 32.63 6.90 45.94
N HIS A 391 31.40 7.11 45.47
CA HIS A 391 30.23 7.34 46.33
C HIS A 391 28.91 6.74 45.80
N SER A 392 28.88 5.47 45.37
CA SER A 392 27.60 4.79 45.10
C SER A 392 27.51 3.46 45.85
N VAL A 393 26.50 3.33 46.73
CA VAL A 393 26.15 2.14 47.52
C VAL A 393 25.33 1.14 46.67
N PHE A 394 25.65 0.99 45.39
CA PHE A 394 24.91 0.14 44.46
C PHE A 394 25.82 -0.90 43.83
N ASP A 395 25.27 -2.10 43.65
CA ASP A 395 26.02 -3.30 43.30
C ASP A 395 26.68 -3.21 41.90
N LYS A 396 27.99 -3.49 41.89
CA LYS A 396 28.86 -3.76 40.73
C LYS A 396 28.96 -2.64 39.68
N VAL A 397 29.94 -1.76 39.89
CA VAL A 397 30.45 -0.82 38.86
C VAL A 397 31.51 -1.51 38.01
N SER A 398 31.43 -1.43 36.68
CA SER A 398 32.47 -1.97 35.77
C SER A 398 32.91 -0.96 34.68
N HIS A 399 34.14 -1.13 34.19
CA HIS A 399 34.95 -0.11 33.50
C HIS A 399 34.77 -0.04 31.97
N TRP A 400 34.99 1.18 31.45
CA TRP A 400 35.22 1.68 30.08
C TRP A 400 34.07 1.52 29.06
N ILE A 401 33.59 2.66 28.54
CA ILE A 401 32.59 2.77 27.48
C ILE A 401 33.22 3.57 26.32
N PRO A 402 33.35 3.03 25.10
CA PRO A 402 33.86 3.76 23.94
C PRO A 402 32.94 4.94 23.56
N ASN A 403 33.52 6.00 22.98
CA ASN A 403 32.87 7.29 22.69
C ASN A 403 31.48 7.16 22.06
N ILE A 404 30.45 7.58 22.80
CA ILE A 404 29.10 7.80 22.29
C ILE A 404 29.01 9.28 21.92
N ASP A 405 29.65 9.68 20.81
CA ASP A 405 29.51 11.02 20.23
C ASP A 405 28.40 11.02 19.17
N TYR A 406 27.64 12.11 19.09
CA TYR A 406 26.71 12.34 17.99
C TYR A 406 27.49 12.60 16.70
N ARG A 407 27.21 11.82 15.65
CA ARG A 407 27.60 12.19 14.28
C ARG A 407 26.37 12.26 13.40
N VAL A 408 26.12 13.47 12.90
CA VAL A 408 25.07 13.76 11.94
C VAL A 408 25.55 13.27 10.58
N ILE A 409 24.78 12.38 9.93
CA ILE A 409 25.09 11.87 8.61
C ILE A 409 24.14 12.56 7.62
N ASN A 410 24.66 13.52 6.86
CA ASN A 410 23.98 14.08 5.70
C ASN A 410 24.35 13.20 4.50
N LYS A 411 23.35 12.65 3.79
CA LYS A 411 23.57 11.98 2.50
C LYS A 411 23.37 12.96 1.36
#